data_AF-A0A662UYM9-F1
#
_entry.id   AF-A0A662UYM9-F1
#
_cell.length_a   1.000
_cell.length_b   1.000
_cell.length_c   1.000
_cell.angle_alpha   90.00
_cell.angle_beta   90.00
_cell.angle_gamma   90.00
#
_symmetry.space_group_name_H-M   'P 1'
#
loop_
_entity.id
_entity.type
_entity.pdbx_description
1 polymer ?
#
loop_
_entity_poly.entity_id
_entity_poly.type
_entity_poly.pdbx_seq_one_letter_code
_entity_poly.pdbx_strand_id
1 'polypeptide(L)'
;MVPMPVRVRISAAKLGEIMDFCEDKDYWYRLERRGRELASSGGTVTTEVPRLVYDMAEVVFDAAGLMEEVGARPSEVIGRLEDIVSGLKRIAGFLDGAVGYYDMTDPCEKVYGWDYAKKDIEELEDNVKWITGKRCLWTYGKVPPSGYTIALLLNDITSCYHRLIEWLSTKVCPAHHLGARVAAVEGYSKTLAQYALWWDAATEALYDAGIYALEDYSAIGALVKSDEVEFRVGSSPGHATHCERKPVGLRCIYYDTDAIVNSAMALLARAHRVEVEEIDEVDHVTFFVYWDKAKRFFTGVLPFATSMDFRIGNPKHYWGSDWAAKVLETIDGPGIWPPSHRGAVPIARRMIRHALYGEEPPEQCTWYGVASLEYCPDEVRELIEAALCLWAYQNVVKPRVG
;
A
#
# COMPACT_ATOMS: atom_id res chain seq x y z
N MET A 1 -12.07 -4.71 -18.30
CA MET A 1 -11.24 -4.85 -17.10
C MET A 1 -11.98 -4.21 -15.94
N VAL A 2 -12.15 -4.93 -14.83
CA VAL A 2 -12.62 -4.33 -13.57
C VAL A 2 -11.43 -3.55 -13.01
N PRO A 3 -11.59 -2.26 -12.61
CA PRO A 3 -10.49 -1.51 -12.02
C PRO A 3 -9.98 -2.25 -10.77
N MET A 4 -8.67 -2.45 -10.65
CA MET A 4 -8.10 -2.88 -9.39
C MET A 4 -8.32 -1.77 -8.35
N PRO A 5 -8.75 -2.09 -7.12
CA PRO A 5 -8.92 -1.08 -6.09
C PRO A 5 -7.59 -0.35 -5.86
N VAL A 6 -7.64 0.98 -5.85
CA VAL A 6 -6.48 1.84 -5.59
C VAL A 6 -5.92 1.53 -4.21
N ARG A 7 -4.65 1.13 -4.15
CA ARG A 7 -3.98 0.74 -2.90
C ARG A 7 -3.08 1.86 -2.42
N VAL A 8 -3.29 2.26 -1.18
CA VAL A 8 -2.55 3.33 -0.52
C VAL A 8 -1.62 2.68 0.49
N ARG A 9 -0.33 2.97 0.38
CA ARG A 9 0.73 2.40 1.21
C ARG A 9 1.38 3.56 1.95
N ILE A 10 1.62 3.41 3.24
CA ILE A 10 2.16 4.47 4.09
C ILE A 10 3.44 3.95 4.71
N SER A 11 4.54 4.70 4.59
CA SER A 11 5.75 4.49 5.39
C SER A 11 5.62 5.22 6.73
N ALA A 12 6.26 4.71 7.78
CA ALA A 12 6.32 5.40 9.06
C ALA A 12 6.96 6.79 8.94
N ALA A 13 8.02 6.91 8.14
CA ALA A 13 8.70 8.19 7.88
C ALA A 13 7.78 9.27 7.27
N LYS A 14 6.77 8.88 6.49
CA LYS A 14 5.82 9.81 5.85
C LYS A 14 4.49 9.94 6.57
N LEU A 15 4.29 9.20 7.67
CA LEU A 15 3.02 9.20 8.38
C LEU A 15 2.63 10.58 8.92
N GLY A 16 3.61 11.36 9.41
CA GLY A 16 3.38 12.72 9.88
C GLY A 16 2.86 13.66 8.79
N GLU A 17 3.53 13.67 7.63
CA GLU A 17 3.14 14.51 6.50
C GLU A 17 1.74 14.19 5.96
N ILE A 18 1.38 12.90 5.92
CA ILE A 18 0.02 12.46 5.56
C ILE A 18 -1.00 12.95 6.59
N MET A 19 -0.66 12.86 7.88
CA MET A 19 -1.55 13.33 8.93
C MET A 19 -1.80 14.83 8.80
N ASP A 20 -0.75 15.62 8.60
CA ASP A 20 -0.85 17.08 8.42
C ASP A 20 -1.75 17.43 7.23
N PHE A 21 -1.55 16.79 6.06
CA PHE A 21 -2.45 16.96 4.90
C PHE A 21 -3.91 16.63 5.25
N CYS A 22 -4.13 15.59 6.06
CA CYS A 22 -5.45 15.12 6.43
C CYS A 22 -6.10 15.91 7.58
N GLU A 23 -5.39 16.83 8.25
CA GLU A 23 -6.00 17.79 9.19
C GLU A 23 -6.90 18.79 8.45
N ASP A 24 -6.64 19.03 7.16
CA ASP A 24 -7.42 19.96 6.32
C ASP A 24 -8.74 19.38 5.78
N LYS A 25 -9.16 18.18 6.20
CA LYS A 25 -10.44 17.57 5.78
C LYS A 25 -11.63 18.52 5.92
N ASP A 26 -11.69 19.27 7.01
CA ASP A 26 -12.75 20.24 7.24
C ASP A 26 -12.76 21.36 6.20
N TYR A 27 -11.60 21.76 5.69
CA TYR A 27 -11.47 22.72 4.60
C TYR A 27 -12.04 22.14 3.30
N TRP A 28 -11.72 20.88 2.97
CA TRP A 28 -12.22 20.23 1.76
C TRP A 28 -13.75 20.17 1.76
N TYR A 29 -14.35 19.73 2.88
CA TYR A 29 -15.81 19.72 3.02
C TYR A 29 -16.42 21.13 3.06
N ARG A 30 -15.68 22.17 3.46
CA ARG A 30 -16.15 23.57 3.32
C ARG A 30 -16.24 23.98 1.86
N LEU A 31 -15.25 23.65 1.02
CA LEU A 31 -15.30 23.94 -0.43
C LEU A 31 -16.49 23.22 -1.09
N GLU A 32 -16.69 21.94 -0.76
CA GLU A 32 -17.80 21.15 -1.27
C GLU A 32 -19.17 21.76 -0.90
N ARG A 33 -19.38 22.10 0.37
CA ARG A 33 -20.62 22.76 0.82
C ARG A 33 -20.83 24.09 0.11
N ARG A 34 -19.76 24.88 -0.03
CA ARG A 34 -19.84 26.19 -0.70
C ARG A 34 -20.24 26.06 -2.16
N GLY A 35 -19.78 25.03 -2.86
CA GLY A 35 -20.20 24.74 -4.24
C GLY A 35 -21.69 24.45 -4.37
N ARG A 36 -22.25 23.68 -3.43
CA ARG A 36 -23.70 23.42 -3.38
C ARG A 36 -24.50 24.70 -3.09
N GLU A 37 -24.03 25.53 -2.17
CA GLU A 37 -24.67 26.81 -1.84
C GLU A 37 -24.72 27.73 -3.06
N LEU A 38 -23.59 27.95 -3.74
CA LEU A 38 -23.49 28.80 -4.93
C LEU A 38 -24.34 28.27 -6.09
N ALA A 39 -24.35 26.95 -6.30
CA ALA A 39 -25.21 26.33 -7.31
C ALA A 39 -26.70 26.52 -7.00
N SER A 40 -27.08 26.63 -5.73
CA SER A 40 -28.47 26.77 -5.29
C SER A 40 -28.95 28.22 -5.21
N SER A 41 -28.05 29.18 -4.98
CA SER A 41 -28.41 30.58 -4.76
C SER A 41 -28.85 31.31 -6.04
N GLY A 42 -28.41 30.84 -7.21
CA GLY A 42 -28.65 31.52 -8.49
C GLY A 42 -27.95 32.88 -8.57
N GLY A 43 -28.40 33.72 -9.50
CA GLY A 43 -27.90 35.09 -9.69
C GLY A 43 -26.72 35.17 -10.65
N THR A 44 -26.18 36.38 -10.81
CA THR A 44 -25.03 36.63 -11.70
C THR A 44 -23.80 35.85 -11.25
N VAL A 45 -23.08 35.24 -12.20
CA VAL A 45 -21.83 34.55 -11.92
C VAL A 45 -20.80 35.54 -11.37
N THR A 46 -20.27 35.28 -10.17
CA THR A 46 -19.24 36.08 -9.52
C THR A 46 -17.87 35.42 -9.65
N THR A 47 -16.80 36.16 -9.35
CA THR A 47 -15.42 35.63 -9.29
C THR A 47 -15.22 34.50 -8.28
N GLU A 48 -16.17 34.31 -7.35
CA GLU A 48 -16.12 33.25 -6.36
C GLU A 48 -16.32 31.86 -6.97
N VAL A 49 -17.18 31.75 -8.00
CA VAL A 49 -17.50 30.48 -8.67
C VAL A 49 -16.27 29.82 -9.30
N PRO A 50 -15.52 30.48 -10.22
CA PRO A 50 -14.31 29.89 -10.77
C PRO A 50 -13.21 29.72 -9.72
N ARG A 51 -13.10 30.64 -8.75
CA ARG A 51 -12.11 30.54 -7.68
C ARG A 51 -12.31 29.29 -6.82
N LEU A 52 -13.56 28.97 -6.49
CA LEU A 52 -13.91 27.77 -5.74
C LEU A 52 -13.48 26.50 -6.47
N VAL A 53 -13.77 26.41 -7.78
CA VAL A 53 -13.38 25.25 -8.59
C VAL A 53 -11.86 25.14 -8.70
N TYR A 54 -11.16 26.26 -8.77
CA TYR A 54 -9.69 26.29 -8.70
C TYR A 54 -9.17 25.79 -7.35
N ASP A 55 -9.74 26.25 -6.23
CA ASP A 55 -9.34 25.80 -4.89
C ASP A 55 -9.61 24.29 -4.69
N MET A 56 -10.69 23.75 -5.28
CA MET A 56 -10.92 22.30 -5.35
C MET A 56 -9.80 21.58 -6.11
N ALA A 57 -9.31 22.16 -7.21
CA ALA A 57 -8.20 21.61 -7.98
C ALA A 57 -6.90 21.61 -7.18
N GLU A 58 -6.62 22.66 -6.39
CA GLU A 58 -5.42 22.71 -5.54
C GLU A 58 -5.43 21.61 -4.47
N VAL A 59 -6.58 21.34 -3.84
CA VAL A 59 -6.69 20.19 -2.90
C VAL A 59 -6.37 18.86 -3.59
N VAL A 60 -6.83 18.66 -4.83
CA VAL A 60 -6.52 17.43 -5.57
C VAL A 60 -5.04 17.38 -5.99
N PHE A 61 -4.43 18.53 -6.27
CA PHE A 61 -3.01 18.64 -6.58
C PHE A 61 -2.14 18.26 -5.37
N ASP A 62 -2.46 18.80 -4.19
CA ASP A 62 -1.78 18.45 -2.94
C ASP A 62 -1.94 16.95 -2.63
N ALA A 63 -3.14 16.41 -2.87
CA ALA A 63 -3.38 14.97 -2.73
C ALA A 63 -2.51 14.13 -3.70
N ALA A 64 -2.32 14.59 -4.94
CA ALA A 64 -1.48 13.91 -5.93
C ALA A 64 -0.01 13.90 -5.50
N GLY A 65 0.51 15.03 -5.02
CA GLY A 65 1.87 15.13 -4.49
C GLY A 65 2.07 14.20 -3.30
N LEU A 66 1.11 14.16 -2.36
CA LEU A 66 1.17 13.21 -1.24
C LEU A 66 1.22 11.75 -1.72
N MET A 67 0.39 11.39 -2.70
CA MET A 67 0.34 10.03 -3.26
C MET A 67 1.65 9.58 -3.90
N GLU A 68 2.34 10.51 -4.56
CA GLU A 68 3.67 10.29 -5.10
C GLU A 68 4.68 9.98 -3.99
N GLU A 69 4.68 10.79 -2.93
CA GLU A 69 5.63 10.66 -1.82
C GLU A 69 5.43 9.38 -0.98
N VAL A 70 4.19 8.94 -0.80
CA VAL A 70 3.89 7.74 0.01
C VAL A 70 4.11 6.44 -0.76
N GLY A 71 4.45 6.52 -2.06
CA GLY A 71 4.71 5.37 -2.91
C GLY A 71 3.45 4.62 -3.32
N ALA A 72 2.31 5.32 -3.42
CA ALA A 72 1.10 4.78 -4.01
C ALA A 72 1.28 4.66 -5.53
N ARG A 73 1.87 3.56 -6.01
CA ARG A 73 1.73 3.16 -7.42
C ARG A 73 0.43 2.36 -7.58
N PRO A 74 -0.32 2.57 -8.68
CA PRO A 74 0.19 2.72 -10.05
C PRO A 74 0.39 4.19 -10.45
N SER A 75 1.36 4.46 -11.34
CA SER A 75 1.50 5.74 -12.07
C SER A 75 0.18 6.26 -12.66
N GLU A 76 -0.79 5.36 -12.85
CA GLU A 76 -2.14 5.68 -13.27
C GLU A 76 -2.93 6.49 -12.22
N VAL A 77 -2.87 6.23 -10.92
CA VAL A 77 -3.67 7.00 -9.93
C VAL A 77 -3.21 8.46 -9.89
N ILE A 78 -1.89 8.66 -9.82
CA ILE A 78 -1.29 10.00 -9.84
C ILE A 78 -1.66 10.70 -11.14
N GLY A 79 -1.46 10.04 -12.29
CA GLY A 79 -1.87 10.61 -13.58
C GLY A 79 -3.36 10.94 -13.66
N ARG A 80 -4.23 10.12 -13.06
CA ARG A 80 -5.68 10.40 -12.98
C ARG A 80 -5.99 11.60 -12.09
N LEU A 81 -5.29 11.75 -10.97
CA LEU A 81 -5.42 12.94 -10.11
C LEU A 81 -4.92 14.19 -10.83
N GLU A 82 -3.80 14.12 -11.54
CA GLU A 82 -3.28 15.21 -12.39
C GLU A 82 -4.24 15.58 -13.52
N ASP A 83 -4.86 14.59 -14.16
CA ASP A 83 -5.89 14.80 -15.19
C ASP A 83 -7.13 15.49 -14.58
N ILE A 84 -7.55 15.10 -13.36
CA ILE A 84 -8.62 15.76 -12.61
C ILE A 84 -8.26 17.20 -12.31
N VAL A 85 -7.04 17.48 -11.80
CA VAL A 85 -6.55 18.84 -11.51
C VAL A 85 -6.62 19.68 -12.78
N SER A 86 -6.10 19.15 -13.89
CA SER A 86 -6.08 19.84 -15.18
C SER A 86 -7.49 20.12 -15.69
N GLY A 87 -8.41 19.15 -15.60
CA GLY A 87 -9.81 19.30 -15.96
C GLY A 87 -10.52 20.36 -15.12
N LEU A 88 -10.36 20.33 -13.79
CA LEU A 88 -10.93 21.33 -12.88
C LEU A 88 -10.39 22.74 -13.19
N LYS A 89 -9.09 22.90 -13.45
CA LYS A 89 -8.48 24.19 -13.82
C LYS A 89 -9.02 24.73 -15.15
N ARG A 90 -9.23 23.86 -16.16
CA ARG A 90 -9.83 24.27 -17.43
C ARG A 90 -11.31 24.65 -17.28
N ILE A 91 -12.07 23.90 -16.48
CA ILE A 91 -13.46 24.23 -16.15
C ILE A 91 -13.55 25.55 -15.37
N ALA A 92 -12.64 25.80 -14.42
CA ALA A 92 -12.54 27.07 -13.73
C ALA A 92 -12.29 28.23 -14.70
N GLY A 93 -11.41 28.05 -15.69
CA GLY A 93 -11.18 29.05 -16.75
C GLY A 93 -12.42 29.32 -17.62
N PHE A 94 -13.21 28.29 -17.92
CA PHE A 94 -14.51 28.46 -18.58
C PHE A 94 -15.50 29.28 -17.73
N LEU A 95 -15.60 28.97 -16.44
CA LEU A 95 -16.45 29.70 -15.49
C LEU A 95 -16.00 31.15 -15.29
N ASP A 96 -14.70 31.42 -15.36
CA ASP A 96 -14.14 32.78 -15.30
C ASP A 96 -14.61 33.63 -16.48
N GLY A 97 -14.70 33.03 -17.68
CA GLY A 97 -15.28 33.67 -18.86
C GLY A 97 -16.77 34.03 -18.72
N ALA A 98 -17.48 33.46 -17.74
CA ALA A 98 -18.89 33.76 -17.48
C ALA A 98 -19.08 34.91 -16.46
N VAL A 99 -18.05 35.29 -15.72
CA VAL A 99 -18.12 36.23 -14.60
C VAL A 99 -18.65 37.60 -15.05
N GLY A 100 -19.73 38.05 -14.40
CA GLY A 100 -20.33 39.37 -14.66
C GLY A 100 -21.13 39.49 -15.97
N TYR A 101 -21.12 38.47 -16.83
CA TYR A 101 -21.81 38.48 -18.12
C TYR A 101 -23.01 37.53 -18.18
N TYR A 102 -23.03 36.50 -17.35
CA TYR A 102 -24.06 35.45 -17.35
C TYR A 102 -24.66 35.25 -15.96
N ASP A 103 -25.87 34.69 -15.93
CA ASP A 103 -26.53 34.22 -14.72
C ASP A 103 -26.28 32.72 -14.51
N MET A 104 -26.25 32.26 -13.26
CA MET A 104 -26.13 30.85 -12.91
C MET A 104 -27.23 29.97 -13.55
N THR A 105 -28.37 30.56 -13.92
CA THR A 105 -29.48 29.90 -14.63
C THR A 105 -29.32 29.89 -16.15
N ASP A 106 -28.32 30.57 -16.71
CA ASP A 106 -28.07 30.54 -18.15
C ASP A 106 -27.57 29.16 -18.60
N PRO A 107 -28.01 28.66 -19.77
CA PRO A 107 -27.49 27.43 -20.35
C PRO A 107 -26.00 27.54 -20.67
N CYS A 108 -25.22 26.51 -20.32
CA CYS A 108 -23.78 26.49 -20.55
C CYS A 108 -23.43 26.63 -22.04
N GLU A 109 -24.27 26.13 -22.95
CA GLU A 109 -24.08 26.22 -24.41
C GLU A 109 -24.04 27.65 -24.96
N LYS A 110 -24.50 28.64 -24.18
CA LYS A 110 -24.44 30.06 -24.55
C LYS A 110 -23.15 30.76 -24.11
N VAL A 111 -22.34 30.10 -23.30
CA VAL A 111 -21.07 30.63 -22.80
C VAL A 111 -19.96 30.25 -23.78
N TYR A 112 -19.11 31.21 -24.11
CA TYR A 112 -17.97 30.98 -24.98
C TYR A 112 -17.04 29.90 -24.39
N GLY A 113 -16.62 28.94 -25.22
CA GLY A 113 -15.71 27.85 -24.80
C GLY A 113 -16.40 26.61 -24.24
N TRP A 114 -17.74 26.55 -24.25
CA TRP A 114 -18.50 25.39 -23.74
C TRP A 114 -18.09 24.06 -24.39
N ASP A 115 -17.83 24.02 -25.71
CA ASP A 115 -17.45 22.79 -26.40
C ASP A 115 -16.18 22.14 -25.81
N TYR A 116 -15.27 22.94 -25.28
CA TYR A 116 -14.07 22.45 -24.59
C TYR A 116 -14.40 22.01 -23.16
N ALA A 117 -15.11 22.84 -22.40
CA ALA A 117 -15.50 22.54 -21.01
C ALA A 117 -16.37 21.29 -20.90
N LYS A 118 -17.20 21.03 -21.91
CA LYS A 118 -18.01 19.82 -22.07
C LYS A 118 -17.15 18.55 -22.00
N LYS A 119 -16.03 18.53 -22.73
CA LYS A 119 -15.10 17.39 -22.74
C LYS A 119 -14.43 17.22 -21.37
N ASP A 120 -14.06 18.33 -20.74
CA ASP A 120 -13.41 18.31 -19.42
C ASP A 120 -14.31 17.73 -18.33
N ILE A 121 -15.63 17.94 -18.39
CA ILE A 121 -16.60 17.35 -17.45
C ILE A 121 -16.70 15.83 -17.62
N GLU A 122 -16.71 15.34 -18.86
CA GLU A 122 -16.75 13.91 -19.17
C GLU A 122 -15.46 13.23 -18.68
N GLU A 123 -14.30 13.82 -18.98
CA GLU A 123 -12.99 13.35 -18.48
C GLU A 123 -12.92 13.37 -16.94
N LEU A 124 -13.47 14.41 -16.30
CA LEU A 124 -13.58 14.50 -14.85
C LEU A 124 -14.40 13.32 -14.28
N GLU A 125 -15.59 13.02 -14.82
CA GLU A 125 -16.39 11.86 -14.35
C GLU A 125 -15.62 10.55 -14.52
N ASP A 126 -15.01 10.34 -15.68
CA ASP A 126 -14.31 9.09 -15.97
C ASP A 126 -13.15 8.85 -15.00
N ASN A 127 -12.34 9.89 -14.74
CA ASN A 127 -11.23 9.80 -13.80
C ASN A 127 -11.72 9.60 -12.35
N VAL A 128 -12.75 10.35 -11.91
CA VAL A 128 -13.31 10.19 -10.55
C VAL A 128 -13.95 8.82 -10.37
N LYS A 129 -14.68 8.33 -11.38
CA LYS A 129 -15.29 7.00 -11.34
C LYS A 129 -14.25 5.90 -11.35
N TRP A 130 -13.15 6.07 -12.06
CA TRP A 130 -12.05 5.11 -12.06
C TRP A 130 -11.42 4.99 -10.66
N ILE A 131 -11.17 6.12 -9.98
CA ILE A 131 -10.57 6.14 -8.63
C ILE A 131 -11.55 5.62 -7.58
N THR A 132 -12.78 6.13 -7.58
CA THR A 132 -13.74 5.94 -6.48
C THR A 132 -14.71 4.78 -6.70
N GLY A 133 -14.78 4.25 -7.92
CA GLY A 133 -15.79 3.27 -8.35
C GLY A 133 -17.21 3.83 -8.48
N LYS A 134 -17.43 5.13 -8.20
CA LYS A 134 -18.76 5.74 -8.13
C LYS A 134 -18.91 6.81 -9.22
N ARG A 135 -20.09 6.86 -9.85
CA ARG A 135 -20.48 7.97 -10.71
C ARG A 135 -20.71 9.24 -9.91
N CYS A 136 -20.49 10.38 -10.56
CA CYS A 136 -20.64 11.69 -9.93
C CYS A 136 -21.43 12.72 -10.74
N LEU A 137 -21.70 12.48 -12.03
CA LEU A 137 -22.57 13.36 -12.81
C LEU A 137 -24.03 12.96 -12.64
N TRP A 138 -24.81 13.88 -12.10
CA TRP A 138 -26.22 13.67 -11.83
C TRP A 138 -27.10 14.33 -12.89
N THR A 139 -26.66 15.43 -13.48
CA THR A 139 -27.49 16.25 -14.37
C THR A 139 -26.99 16.28 -15.81
N TYR A 140 -25.68 16.31 -16.01
CA TYR A 140 -25.06 16.27 -17.33
C TYR A 140 -25.46 15.00 -18.11
N GLY A 141 -25.89 15.20 -19.36
CA GLY A 141 -26.42 14.13 -20.22
C GLY A 141 -27.82 13.60 -19.83
N LYS A 142 -28.42 14.10 -18.74
CA LYS A 142 -29.79 13.73 -18.32
C LYS A 142 -30.81 14.84 -18.51
N VAL A 143 -30.36 16.08 -18.67
CA VAL A 143 -31.17 17.22 -19.10
C VAL A 143 -30.78 17.60 -20.53
N PRO A 144 -31.70 18.20 -21.32
CA PRO A 144 -31.34 18.70 -22.65
C PRO A 144 -30.23 19.76 -22.55
N PRO A 145 -29.36 19.92 -23.57
CA PRO A 145 -28.26 20.91 -23.55
C PRO A 145 -28.72 22.33 -23.20
N SER A 146 -29.87 22.75 -23.75
CA SER A 146 -30.50 24.03 -23.47
C SER A 146 -31.02 24.20 -22.05
N GLY A 147 -31.09 23.11 -21.27
CA GLY A 147 -31.47 23.09 -19.86
C GLY A 147 -30.31 22.78 -18.92
N TYR A 148 -29.09 22.56 -19.42
CA TYR A 148 -27.90 22.34 -18.60
C TYR A 148 -27.25 23.69 -18.25
N THR A 149 -27.62 24.25 -17.11
CA THR A 149 -27.21 25.59 -16.69
C THR A 149 -25.86 25.60 -15.97
N ILE A 150 -25.28 26.80 -15.80
CA ILE A 150 -24.02 27.00 -15.05
C ILE A 150 -24.14 26.49 -13.60
N ALA A 151 -25.31 26.65 -12.97
CA ALA A 151 -25.61 26.08 -11.66
C ALA A 151 -25.55 24.55 -11.64
N LEU A 152 -26.12 23.89 -12.66
CA LEU A 152 -26.09 22.43 -12.78
C LEU A 152 -24.67 21.92 -13.02
N LEU A 153 -23.88 22.66 -13.82
CA LEU A 153 -22.46 22.42 -13.98
C LEU A 153 -21.72 22.47 -12.65
N LEU A 154 -21.86 23.55 -11.88
CA LEU A 154 -21.19 23.68 -10.59
C LEU A 154 -21.61 22.56 -9.62
N ASN A 155 -22.87 22.16 -9.63
CA ASN A 155 -23.36 21.06 -8.80
C ASN A 155 -22.76 19.71 -9.18
N ASP A 156 -22.62 19.42 -10.48
CA ASP A 156 -21.99 18.19 -10.97
C ASP A 156 -20.47 18.17 -10.65
N ILE A 157 -19.76 19.28 -10.83
CA ILE A 157 -18.34 19.43 -10.39
C ILE A 157 -18.21 19.16 -8.90
N THR A 158 -19.06 19.81 -8.10
CA THR A 158 -19.07 19.66 -6.63
C THR A 158 -19.36 18.22 -6.22
N SER A 159 -20.23 17.53 -6.96
CA SER A 159 -20.54 16.11 -6.73
C SER A 159 -19.34 15.20 -7.05
N CYS A 160 -18.57 15.50 -8.10
CA CYS A 160 -17.34 14.79 -8.43
C CYS A 160 -16.25 15.04 -7.38
N TYR A 161 -16.07 16.29 -6.96
CA TYR A 161 -15.17 16.64 -5.87
C TYR A 161 -15.55 15.95 -4.56
N HIS A 162 -16.84 15.90 -4.21
CA HIS A 162 -17.33 15.18 -3.03
C HIS A 162 -16.90 13.70 -3.02
N ARG A 163 -17.03 13.01 -4.17
CA ARG A 163 -16.60 11.60 -4.28
C ARG A 163 -15.11 11.43 -4.05
N LEU A 164 -14.30 12.35 -4.55
CA LEU A 164 -12.85 12.32 -4.35
C LEU A 164 -12.50 12.54 -2.87
N ILE A 165 -13.05 13.57 -2.22
CA ILE A 165 -12.71 13.85 -0.82
C ILE A 165 -13.25 12.79 0.14
N GLU A 166 -14.39 12.14 -0.19
CA GLU A 166 -14.90 10.94 0.52
C GLU A 166 -13.88 9.80 0.41
N TRP A 167 -13.37 9.55 -0.80
CA TRP A 167 -12.36 8.52 -1.04
C TRP A 167 -11.03 8.83 -0.33
N LEU A 168 -10.51 10.06 -0.46
CA LEU A 168 -9.31 10.52 0.26
C LEU A 168 -9.47 10.32 1.77
N SER A 169 -10.60 10.79 2.32
CA SER A 169 -10.85 10.72 3.76
C SER A 169 -10.94 9.29 4.30
N THR A 170 -11.51 8.37 3.53
CA THR A 170 -11.79 7.00 3.99
C THR A 170 -10.71 5.98 3.60
N LYS A 171 -9.94 6.24 2.55
CA LYS A 171 -8.95 5.29 2.01
C LYS A 171 -7.51 5.74 2.19
N VAL A 172 -7.27 7.02 2.46
CA VAL A 172 -5.93 7.60 2.54
C VAL A 172 -5.68 8.15 3.93
N CYS A 173 -6.61 8.96 4.41
CA CYS A 173 -6.33 9.78 5.57
C CYS A 173 -6.47 9.03 6.89
N PRO A 174 -5.37 8.77 7.60
CA PRO A 174 -5.44 8.22 8.94
C PRO A 174 -6.13 9.22 9.87
N ALA A 175 -6.98 8.69 10.75
CA ALA A 175 -7.62 9.42 11.84
C ALA A 175 -7.00 9.06 13.21
N HIS A 176 -6.26 7.96 13.28
CA HIS A 176 -5.70 7.45 14.53
C HIS A 176 -4.27 6.96 14.33
N HIS A 177 -3.41 7.30 15.28
CA HIS A 177 -2.08 6.72 15.45
C HIS A 177 -2.19 5.61 16.51
N LEU A 178 -2.02 4.34 16.10
CA LEU A 178 -2.27 3.18 16.97
C LEU A 178 -0.98 2.56 17.54
N GLY A 179 0.12 2.66 16.79
CA GLY A 179 1.44 2.12 17.14
C GLY A 179 2.53 2.95 16.47
N ALA A 180 3.80 2.60 16.64
CA ALA A 180 4.91 3.36 16.07
C ALA A 180 4.83 3.45 14.53
N ARG A 181 4.26 2.41 13.90
CA ARG A 181 4.16 2.30 12.44
C ARG A 181 2.76 1.98 11.95
N VAL A 182 1.77 2.07 12.84
CA VAL A 182 0.40 1.66 12.56
C VAL A 182 -0.52 2.86 12.70
N ALA A 183 -1.14 3.22 11.59
CA ALA A 183 -2.20 4.21 11.55
C ALA A 183 -3.50 3.58 11.07
N ALA A 184 -4.60 4.25 11.36
CA ALA A 184 -5.92 3.77 10.98
C ALA A 184 -6.83 4.91 10.53
N VAL A 185 -7.64 4.66 9.50
CA VAL A 185 -8.69 5.58 9.05
C VAL A 185 -9.89 5.54 10.02
N GLU A 186 -10.81 6.49 9.90
CA GLU A 186 -12.05 6.45 10.67
C GLU A 186 -12.89 5.21 10.33
N GLY A 187 -13.48 4.57 11.35
CA GLY A 187 -14.28 3.35 11.17
C GLY A 187 -13.47 2.07 10.93
N TYR A 188 -12.16 2.08 11.20
CA TYR A 188 -11.28 0.91 11.03
C TYR A 188 -11.71 -0.33 11.82
N SER A 189 -11.31 -1.50 11.34
CA SER A 189 -11.50 -2.76 12.06
C SER A 189 -10.52 -2.90 13.22
N LYS A 190 -11.05 -2.95 14.44
CA LYS A 190 -10.25 -3.22 15.66
C LYS A 190 -9.49 -4.55 15.59
N THR A 191 -10.06 -5.55 14.91
CA THR A 191 -9.41 -6.85 14.70
C THR A 191 -8.19 -6.72 13.77
N LEU A 192 -8.33 -6.00 12.64
CA LEU A 192 -7.21 -5.78 11.72
C LEU A 192 -6.14 -4.88 12.37
N ALA A 193 -6.54 -3.90 13.17
CA ALA A 193 -5.63 -3.08 13.95
C ALA A 193 -4.80 -3.91 14.93
N GLN A 194 -5.42 -4.85 15.65
CA GLN A 194 -4.69 -5.73 16.55
C GLN A 194 -3.61 -6.56 15.82
N TYR A 195 -3.89 -6.98 14.60
CA TYR A 195 -2.95 -7.73 13.78
C TYR A 195 -1.80 -6.86 13.26
N ALA A 196 -2.10 -5.64 12.82
CA ALA A 196 -1.09 -4.66 12.45
C ALA A 196 -0.18 -4.30 13.65
N LEU A 197 -0.74 -4.21 14.86
CA LEU A 197 0.03 -3.97 16.10
C LEU A 197 0.91 -5.16 16.50
N TRP A 198 0.48 -6.41 16.23
CA TRP A 198 1.35 -7.57 16.40
C TRP A 198 2.53 -7.55 15.43
N TRP A 199 2.29 -7.14 14.19
CA TRP A 199 3.34 -6.93 13.21
C TRP A 199 4.29 -5.83 13.66
N ASP A 200 3.80 -4.66 14.06
CA ASP A 200 4.62 -3.53 14.54
C ASP A 200 5.50 -3.92 15.74
N ALA A 201 4.95 -4.64 16.71
CA ALA A 201 5.73 -5.13 17.85
C ALA A 201 6.80 -6.16 17.44
N ALA A 202 6.52 -6.99 16.42
CA ALA A 202 7.47 -7.97 15.92
C ALA A 202 8.58 -7.31 15.08
N THR A 203 8.26 -6.30 14.26
CA THR A 203 9.27 -5.55 13.50
C THR A 203 10.19 -4.77 14.44
N GLU A 204 9.67 -4.17 15.51
CA GLU A 204 10.45 -3.54 16.58
C GLU A 204 11.44 -4.53 17.23
N ALA A 205 10.95 -5.72 17.58
CA ALA A 205 11.77 -6.76 18.17
C ALA A 205 12.94 -7.21 17.28
N LEU A 206 12.70 -7.30 15.96
CA LEU A 206 13.71 -7.68 14.99
C LEU A 206 14.73 -6.56 14.73
N TYR A 207 14.27 -5.32 14.69
CA TYR A 207 15.16 -4.16 14.56
C TYR A 207 16.10 -4.02 15.77
N ASP A 208 15.57 -4.14 16.98
CA ASP A 208 16.37 -4.14 18.22
C ASP A 208 17.43 -5.25 18.25
N ALA A 209 17.18 -6.36 17.53
CA ALA A 209 18.10 -7.48 17.39
C ALA A 209 19.10 -7.30 16.24
N GLY A 210 19.05 -6.18 15.50
CA GLY A 210 19.94 -5.88 14.37
C GLY A 210 19.62 -6.65 13.09
N ILE A 211 18.42 -7.23 12.96
CA ILE A 211 18.03 -8.09 11.83
C ILE A 211 17.60 -7.25 10.60
N TYR A 212 17.33 -5.96 10.79
CA TYR A 212 16.93 -5.04 9.72
C TYR A 212 18.01 -4.02 9.40
N ALA A 213 18.05 -3.63 8.13
CA ALA A 213 18.71 -2.39 7.74
C ALA A 213 17.90 -1.18 8.26
N LEU A 214 18.59 -0.14 8.71
CA LEU A 214 17.96 1.08 9.26
C LEU A 214 17.03 1.76 8.24
N GLU A 215 17.46 1.79 6.96
CA GLU A 215 16.72 2.42 5.87
C GLU A 215 15.39 1.69 5.61
N ASP A 216 15.43 0.35 5.58
CA ASP A 216 14.24 -0.48 5.42
C ASP A 216 13.27 -0.32 6.60
N TYR A 217 13.80 -0.38 7.82
CA TYR A 217 13.00 -0.26 9.03
C TYR A 217 12.29 1.10 9.14
N SER A 218 12.92 2.17 8.66
CA SER A 218 12.32 3.51 8.64
C SER A 218 11.22 3.65 7.58
N ALA A 219 11.28 2.83 6.53
CA ALA A 219 10.35 2.87 5.41
C ALA A 219 9.08 2.03 5.60
N ILE A 220 9.06 1.08 6.54
CA ILE A 220 7.89 0.23 6.77
C ILE A 220 6.76 0.97 7.49
N GLY A 221 5.51 0.54 7.25
CA GLY A 221 4.33 1.13 7.87
C GLY A 221 3.04 0.38 7.52
N ALA A 222 1.95 0.64 8.25
CA ALA A 222 0.67 0.00 8.05
C ALA A 222 -0.50 1.00 8.13
N LEU A 223 -1.45 0.88 7.19
CA LEU A 223 -2.72 1.60 7.19
C LEU A 223 -3.89 0.63 7.35
N VAL A 224 -4.58 0.74 8.48
CA VAL A 224 -5.72 -0.11 8.82
C VAL A 224 -7.03 0.55 8.39
N LYS A 225 -7.86 -0.20 7.67
CA LYS A 225 -9.18 0.24 7.20
C LYS A 225 -10.30 -0.65 7.77
N SER A 226 -11.53 -0.45 7.30
CA SER A 226 -12.72 -1.16 7.78
C SER A 226 -12.68 -2.68 7.51
N ASP A 227 -12.14 -3.06 6.36
CA ASP A 227 -12.25 -4.39 5.76
C ASP A 227 -10.92 -4.90 5.20
N GLU A 228 -9.89 -4.06 5.18
CA GLU A 228 -8.57 -4.38 4.69
C GLU A 228 -7.48 -3.68 5.52
N VAL A 229 -6.24 -4.15 5.36
CA VAL A 229 -5.04 -3.50 5.91
C VAL A 229 -3.94 -3.58 4.87
N GLU A 230 -3.24 -2.46 4.68
CA GLU A 230 -2.11 -2.32 3.76
C GLU A 230 -0.83 -2.15 4.58
N PHE A 231 0.20 -2.91 4.23
CA PHE A 231 1.53 -2.81 4.81
C PHE A 231 2.52 -2.40 3.74
N ARG A 232 3.41 -1.46 4.06
CA ARG A 232 4.70 -1.30 3.38
C ARG A 232 5.72 -2.12 4.16
N VAL A 233 6.40 -3.04 3.49
CA VAL A 233 7.27 -4.05 4.13
C VAL A 233 8.72 -3.99 3.67
N GLY A 234 9.12 -2.89 3.02
CA GLY A 234 10.51 -2.58 2.67
C GLY A 234 10.67 -1.17 2.12
N SER A 235 11.91 -0.77 1.86
CA SER A 235 12.24 0.52 1.24
C SER A 235 11.92 0.55 -0.25
N SER A 236 12.10 -0.57 -0.96
CA SER A 236 11.86 -0.70 -2.40
C SER A 236 10.44 -0.35 -2.82
N PRO A 237 10.26 0.48 -3.88
CA PRO A 237 8.95 0.75 -4.44
C PRO A 237 8.28 -0.55 -4.87
N GLY A 238 7.08 -0.82 -4.36
CA GLY A 238 6.36 -2.06 -4.67
C GLY A 238 6.29 -3.05 -3.50
N HIS A 239 7.25 -3.01 -2.56
CA HIS A 239 7.32 -3.96 -1.43
C HIS A 239 6.20 -3.71 -0.43
N ALA A 240 5.14 -4.52 -0.54
CA ALA A 240 3.93 -4.31 0.22
C ALA A 240 3.20 -5.60 0.51
N THR A 241 2.26 -5.55 1.45
CA THR A 241 1.29 -6.61 1.67
C THR A 241 -0.09 -6.02 1.84
N HIS A 242 -1.03 -6.51 1.03
CA HIS A 242 -2.44 -6.17 1.12
C HIS A 242 -3.19 -7.35 1.73
N CYS A 243 -3.90 -7.15 2.85
CA CYS A 243 -4.73 -8.18 3.46
C CYS A 243 -6.20 -7.75 3.50
N GLU A 244 -7.06 -8.51 2.84
CA GLU A 244 -8.50 -8.29 2.79
C GLU A 244 -9.25 -9.28 3.70
N ARG A 245 -10.26 -8.80 4.42
CA ARG A 245 -11.12 -9.61 5.28
C ARG A 245 -11.99 -10.56 4.47
N LYS A 246 -11.94 -11.84 4.84
CA LYS A 246 -12.82 -12.91 4.35
C LYS A 246 -13.62 -13.50 5.53
N PRO A 247 -14.66 -14.32 5.29
CA PRO A 247 -15.49 -14.84 6.37
C PRO A 247 -14.72 -15.60 7.46
N VAL A 248 -13.73 -16.40 7.07
CA VAL A 248 -12.99 -17.32 7.96
C VAL A 248 -11.51 -16.95 8.16
N GLY A 249 -11.08 -15.80 7.63
CA GLY A 249 -9.68 -15.39 7.68
C GLY A 249 -9.40 -14.13 6.87
N LEU A 250 -8.16 -14.02 6.40
CA LEU A 250 -7.69 -12.97 5.52
C LEU A 250 -7.15 -13.59 4.24
N ARG A 251 -7.35 -12.90 3.12
CA ARG A 251 -6.55 -13.15 1.92
C ARG A 251 -5.48 -12.06 1.84
N CYS A 252 -4.22 -12.45 1.97
CA CYS A 252 -3.07 -11.54 1.99
C CYS A 252 -2.23 -11.73 0.74
N ILE A 253 -1.89 -10.66 0.04
CA ILE A 253 -1.00 -10.69 -1.13
C ILE A 253 0.24 -9.87 -0.82
N TYR A 254 1.39 -10.54 -0.78
CA TYR A 254 2.72 -9.95 -0.67
C TYR A 254 3.27 -9.65 -2.06
N TYR A 255 3.81 -8.46 -2.27
CA TYR A 255 4.33 -7.99 -3.56
C TYR A 255 5.83 -7.78 -3.47
N ASP A 256 6.58 -8.46 -4.34
CA ASP A 256 8.03 -8.35 -4.48
C ASP A 256 8.43 -8.91 -5.85
N THR A 257 9.43 -8.31 -6.46
CA THR A 257 9.99 -8.76 -7.75
C THR A 257 11.18 -9.69 -7.58
N ASP A 258 11.66 -9.90 -6.36
CA ASP A 258 12.73 -10.84 -6.04
C ASP A 258 12.17 -12.26 -5.83
N ALA A 259 12.46 -13.13 -6.80
CA ALA A 259 12.03 -14.52 -6.81
C ALA A 259 12.49 -15.32 -5.59
N ILE A 260 13.72 -15.09 -5.12
CA ILE A 260 14.27 -15.83 -3.98
C ILE A 260 13.55 -15.40 -2.70
N VAL A 261 13.26 -14.10 -2.55
CA VAL A 261 12.48 -13.58 -1.43
C VAL A 261 11.05 -14.13 -1.44
N ASN A 262 10.39 -14.14 -2.61
CA ASN A 262 9.06 -14.71 -2.77
C ASN A 262 9.00 -16.20 -2.36
N SER A 263 9.97 -16.99 -2.81
CA SER A 263 10.08 -18.41 -2.45
C SER A 263 10.37 -18.61 -0.96
N ALA A 264 11.27 -17.82 -0.37
CA ALA A 264 11.58 -17.86 1.05
C ALA A 264 10.36 -17.47 1.92
N MET A 265 9.58 -16.45 1.50
CA MET A 265 8.33 -16.06 2.17
C MET A 265 7.29 -17.18 2.13
N ALA A 266 7.12 -17.85 0.98
CA ALA A 266 6.23 -19.01 0.86
C ALA A 266 6.70 -20.19 1.74
N LEU A 267 8.00 -20.42 1.81
CA LEU A 267 8.60 -21.46 2.66
C LEU A 267 8.34 -21.17 4.15
N LEU A 268 8.57 -19.93 4.59
CA LEU A 268 8.34 -19.48 5.96
C LEU A 268 6.85 -19.55 6.34
N ALA A 269 5.95 -19.13 5.44
CA ALA A 269 4.51 -19.24 5.64
C ALA A 269 4.06 -20.69 5.90
N ARG A 270 4.56 -21.65 5.10
CA ARG A 270 4.26 -23.08 5.28
C ARG A 270 4.80 -23.60 6.61
N ALA A 271 6.00 -23.19 7.03
CA ALA A 271 6.55 -23.54 8.33
C ALA A 271 5.68 -23.03 9.50
N HIS A 272 5.04 -21.87 9.33
CA HIS A 272 4.06 -21.32 10.28
C HIS A 272 2.65 -21.92 10.16
N ARG A 273 2.43 -22.86 9.23
CA ARG A 273 1.14 -23.46 8.87
C ARG A 273 0.12 -22.45 8.36
N VAL A 274 0.60 -21.47 7.60
CA VAL A 274 -0.21 -20.55 6.81
C VAL A 274 -0.37 -21.14 5.41
N GLU A 275 -1.57 -21.04 4.85
CA GLU A 275 -1.87 -21.54 3.52
C GLU A 275 -1.28 -20.60 2.46
N VAL A 276 -0.58 -21.16 1.48
CA VAL A 276 -0.07 -20.45 0.30
C VAL A 276 -0.96 -20.84 -0.86
N GLU A 277 -1.78 -19.91 -1.35
CA GLU A 277 -2.70 -20.13 -2.46
C GLU A 277 -1.96 -20.11 -3.80
N GLU A 278 -1.01 -19.18 -3.95
CA GLU A 278 -0.34 -18.89 -5.21
C GLU A 278 1.06 -18.33 -4.96
N ILE A 279 1.99 -18.67 -5.86
CA ILE A 279 3.34 -18.10 -5.93
C ILE A 279 3.56 -17.68 -7.37
N ASP A 280 3.66 -16.37 -7.60
CA ASP A 280 4.23 -15.79 -8.80
C ASP A 280 5.60 -15.24 -8.42
N GLU A 281 6.65 -15.99 -8.74
CA GLU A 281 8.03 -15.66 -8.36
C GLU A 281 8.48 -14.27 -8.86
N VAL A 282 7.81 -13.71 -9.88
CA VAL A 282 8.21 -12.45 -10.51
C VAL A 282 7.42 -11.25 -9.97
N ASP A 283 6.33 -11.47 -9.22
CA ASP A 283 5.41 -10.39 -8.83
C ASP A 283 4.89 -10.49 -7.40
N HIS A 284 4.41 -11.66 -6.97
CA HIS A 284 3.69 -11.75 -5.71
C HIS A 284 3.54 -13.17 -5.13
N VAL A 285 3.23 -13.22 -3.83
CA VAL A 285 2.80 -14.44 -3.13
C VAL A 285 1.44 -14.21 -2.47
N THR A 286 0.49 -15.11 -2.72
CA THR A 286 -0.83 -15.05 -2.10
C THR A 286 -0.97 -16.06 -0.97
N PHE A 287 -1.40 -15.57 0.19
CA PHE A 287 -1.66 -16.36 1.40
C PHE A 287 -3.13 -16.33 1.78
N PHE A 288 -3.63 -17.46 2.27
CA PHE A 288 -4.86 -17.49 3.04
C PHE A 288 -4.54 -17.68 4.53
N VAL A 289 -4.92 -16.70 5.35
CA VAL A 289 -4.59 -16.64 6.78
C VAL A 289 -5.87 -16.83 7.58
N TYR A 290 -6.14 -18.05 8.01
CA TYR A 290 -7.24 -18.32 8.95
C TYR A 290 -7.08 -17.53 10.25
N TRP A 291 -8.21 -17.17 10.89
CA TRP A 291 -8.19 -16.34 12.10
C TRP A 291 -7.31 -16.91 13.22
N ASP A 292 -7.27 -18.24 13.40
CA ASP A 292 -6.44 -18.90 14.39
C ASP A 292 -4.94 -18.92 14.05
N LYS A 293 -4.58 -18.58 12.80
CA LYS A 293 -3.20 -18.43 12.32
C LYS A 293 -2.75 -16.98 12.22
N ALA A 294 -3.65 -16.01 12.34
CA ALA A 294 -3.36 -14.59 12.16
C ALA A 294 -2.15 -14.14 12.99
N LYS A 295 -2.09 -14.47 14.29
CA LYS A 295 -0.94 -14.11 15.13
C LYS A 295 0.38 -14.63 14.55
N ARG A 296 0.42 -15.91 14.14
CA ARG A 296 1.64 -16.51 13.56
C ARG A 296 2.06 -15.84 12.27
N PHE A 297 1.12 -15.46 11.40
CA PHE A 297 1.44 -14.76 10.17
C PHE A 297 2.02 -13.36 10.46
N PHE A 298 1.32 -12.57 11.28
CA PHE A 298 1.71 -11.19 11.55
C PHE A 298 2.93 -11.05 12.46
N THR A 299 3.28 -12.06 13.27
CA THR A 299 4.51 -12.03 14.09
C THR A 299 5.65 -12.90 13.55
N GLY A 300 5.35 -13.89 12.71
CA GLY A 300 6.31 -14.94 12.34
C GLY A 300 6.58 -15.08 10.85
N VAL A 301 5.79 -14.41 9.99
CA VAL A 301 5.99 -14.45 8.53
C VAL A 301 6.21 -13.04 8.01
N LEU A 302 5.19 -12.18 8.12
CA LEU A 302 5.20 -10.85 7.51
C LEU A 302 6.36 -9.94 7.99
N PRO A 303 6.75 -9.91 9.27
CA PRO A 303 7.89 -9.11 9.71
C PRO A 303 9.20 -9.52 9.04
N PHE A 304 9.37 -10.77 8.61
CA PHE A 304 10.63 -11.20 8.03
C PHE A 304 10.80 -10.79 6.56
N ALA A 305 9.76 -10.28 5.90
CA ALA A 305 9.86 -9.80 4.52
C ALA A 305 10.91 -8.68 4.35
N THR A 306 11.00 -7.78 5.33
CA THR A 306 11.90 -6.62 5.32
C THR A 306 13.36 -7.05 5.37
N SER A 307 14.23 -6.49 4.51
CA SER A 307 15.68 -6.77 4.42
C SER A 307 16.06 -8.24 4.12
N MET A 308 15.13 -9.07 3.65
CA MET A 308 15.38 -10.51 3.47
C MET A 308 16.46 -10.80 2.42
N ASP A 309 16.43 -10.08 1.30
CA ASP A 309 17.44 -10.12 0.25
C ASP A 309 18.87 -9.91 0.81
N PHE A 310 19.05 -8.88 1.65
CA PHE A 310 20.33 -8.60 2.30
C PHE A 310 20.76 -9.68 3.28
N ARG A 311 19.82 -10.26 4.02
CA ARG A 311 20.09 -11.36 4.96
C ARG A 311 20.49 -12.64 4.27
N ILE A 312 19.83 -12.96 3.16
CA ILE A 312 20.17 -14.11 2.32
C ILE A 312 21.57 -13.94 1.71
N GLY A 313 21.93 -12.73 1.27
CA GLY A 313 23.25 -12.43 0.71
C GLY A 313 24.36 -12.43 1.76
N ASN A 314 24.13 -11.85 2.93
CA ASN A 314 25.16 -11.67 3.96
C ASN A 314 24.71 -12.10 5.36
N PRO A 315 24.50 -13.40 5.59
CA PRO A 315 23.92 -13.88 6.84
C PRO A 315 24.83 -13.64 8.05
N LYS A 316 26.15 -13.62 7.88
CA LYS A 316 27.07 -13.33 8.98
C LYS A 316 26.91 -11.91 9.51
N HIS A 317 26.61 -10.95 8.63
CA HIS A 317 26.41 -9.55 9.03
C HIS A 317 25.11 -9.38 9.84
N TYR A 318 24.01 -9.95 9.36
CA TYR A 318 22.69 -9.74 9.96
C TYR A 318 22.34 -10.72 11.08
N TRP A 319 22.76 -11.98 10.95
CA TRP A 319 22.47 -13.04 11.93
C TRP A 319 23.61 -13.27 12.91
N GLY A 320 24.75 -12.60 12.76
CA GLY A 320 25.94 -12.75 13.59
C GLY A 320 26.83 -13.92 13.16
N SER A 321 28.02 -14.02 13.78
CA SER A 321 28.98 -15.09 13.48
C SER A 321 28.51 -16.49 13.88
N ASP A 322 27.50 -16.58 14.73
CA ASP A 322 26.87 -17.80 15.23
C ASP A 322 25.65 -18.25 14.40
N TRP A 323 25.39 -17.63 13.24
CA TRP A 323 24.26 -17.96 12.36
C TRP A 323 24.13 -19.47 12.10
N ALA A 324 25.24 -20.17 11.89
CA ALA A 324 25.23 -21.61 11.58
C ALA A 324 24.73 -22.45 12.76
N ALA A 325 25.01 -22.03 14.00
CA ALA A 325 24.48 -22.69 15.19
C ALA A 325 22.96 -22.47 15.30
N LYS A 326 22.50 -21.24 15.03
CA LYS A 326 21.07 -20.88 15.02
C LYS A 326 20.28 -21.70 14.00
N VAL A 327 20.81 -21.87 12.79
CA VAL A 327 20.19 -22.71 11.75
C VAL A 327 20.10 -24.17 12.20
N LEU A 328 21.15 -24.70 12.82
CA LEU A 328 21.20 -26.09 13.23
C LEU A 328 20.10 -26.45 14.24
N GLU A 329 19.69 -25.50 15.07
CA GLU A 329 18.59 -25.68 16.04
C GLU A 329 17.21 -25.85 15.38
N THR A 330 17.02 -25.32 14.18
CA THR A 330 15.68 -25.23 13.54
C THR A 330 15.55 -26.03 12.25
N ILE A 331 16.66 -26.30 11.54
CA ILE A 331 16.65 -27.00 10.25
C ILE A 331 16.03 -28.40 10.31
N ASP A 332 16.06 -29.03 11.48
CA ASP A 332 15.61 -30.41 11.72
C ASP A 332 14.27 -30.52 12.46
N GLY A 333 13.57 -29.39 12.69
CA GLY A 333 12.28 -29.44 13.38
C GLY A 333 11.19 -30.17 12.57
N PRO A 334 10.05 -30.54 13.21
CA PRO A 334 9.09 -31.48 12.63
C PRO A 334 8.26 -30.88 11.48
N GLY A 335 8.30 -31.55 10.31
CA GLY A 335 7.36 -31.36 9.20
C GLY A 335 7.54 -30.08 8.38
N ILE A 336 8.73 -29.49 8.38
CA ILE A 336 8.91 -28.07 8.02
C ILE A 336 9.04 -27.84 6.51
N TRP A 337 9.73 -28.72 5.78
CA TRP A 337 10.15 -28.41 4.41
C TRP A 337 9.29 -29.13 3.34
N PRO A 338 8.79 -28.41 2.32
CA PRO A 338 8.03 -28.99 1.23
C PRO A 338 8.90 -29.98 0.44
N PRO A 339 8.30 -30.92 -0.31
CA PRO A 339 9.03 -31.89 -1.12
C PRO A 339 10.13 -31.28 -2.00
N SER A 340 9.91 -30.08 -2.55
CA SER A 340 10.89 -29.35 -3.37
C SER A 340 12.20 -29.04 -2.63
N HIS A 341 12.18 -28.90 -1.30
CA HIS A 341 13.34 -28.49 -0.51
C HIS A 341 14.02 -29.65 0.23
N ARG A 342 13.48 -30.87 0.15
CA ARG A 342 14.06 -32.03 0.86
C ARG A 342 15.48 -32.37 0.37
N GLY A 343 15.77 -32.13 -0.91
CA GLY A 343 17.10 -32.30 -1.49
C GLY A 343 18.12 -31.26 -1.02
N ALA A 344 17.65 -30.08 -0.59
CA ALA A 344 18.49 -29.00 -0.09
C ALA A 344 18.97 -29.26 1.35
N VAL A 345 18.21 -29.98 2.18
CA VAL A 345 18.52 -30.23 3.60
C VAL A 345 19.91 -30.85 3.81
N PRO A 346 20.31 -31.94 3.10
CA PRO A 346 21.65 -32.50 3.25
C PRO A 346 22.77 -31.52 2.84
N ILE A 347 22.54 -30.70 1.81
CA ILE A 347 23.50 -29.70 1.32
C ILE A 347 23.66 -28.59 2.36
N ALA A 348 22.55 -28.04 2.85
CA ALA A 348 22.51 -27.05 3.92
C ALA A 348 23.23 -27.55 5.18
N ARG A 349 22.98 -28.79 5.61
CA ARG A 349 23.67 -29.40 6.76
C ARG A 349 25.19 -29.46 6.56
N ARG A 350 25.67 -29.84 5.38
CA ARG A 350 27.12 -29.82 5.10
C ARG A 350 27.67 -28.41 5.15
N MET A 351 26.96 -27.43 4.59
CA MET A 351 27.37 -26.03 4.64
C MET A 351 27.43 -25.49 6.08
N ILE A 352 26.44 -25.83 6.92
CA ILE A 352 26.41 -25.48 8.35
C ILE A 352 27.60 -26.10 9.09
N ARG A 353 27.90 -27.39 8.84
CA ARG A 353 29.04 -28.08 9.47
C ARG A 353 30.38 -27.51 9.01
N HIS A 354 30.50 -27.13 7.74
CA HIS A 354 31.66 -26.39 7.25
C HIS A 354 31.83 -25.08 8.02
N ALA A 355 30.77 -24.29 8.16
CA ALA A 355 30.81 -23.02 8.88
C ALA A 355 31.12 -23.16 10.39
N LEU A 356 30.63 -24.21 11.05
CA LEU A 356 30.84 -24.45 12.49
C LEU A 356 32.17 -25.12 12.82
N TYR A 357 32.59 -26.09 12.00
CA TYR A 357 33.63 -27.05 12.35
C TYR A 357 34.78 -27.09 11.34
N GLY A 358 34.70 -26.33 10.24
CA GLY A 358 35.71 -26.37 9.17
C GLY A 358 35.74 -27.67 8.37
N GLU A 359 34.64 -28.43 8.38
CA GLU A 359 34.49 -29.64 7.58
C GLU A 359 34.51 -29.35 6.07
N GLU A 360 34.65 -30.37 5.23
CA GLU A 360 34.64 -30.19 3.78
C GLU A 360 33.29 -29.58 3.32
N PRO A 361 33.32 -28.45 2.58
CA PRO A 361 32.10 -27.79 2.14
C PRO A 361 31.40 -28.60 1.03
N PRO A 362 30.08 -28.42 0.85
CA PRO A 362 29.42 -28.98 -0.31
C PRO A 362 29.96 -28.35 -1.60
N GLU A 363 30.28 -29.19 -2.59
CA GLU A 363 30.73 -28.75 -3.92
C GLU A 363 29.76 -27.75 -4.55
N GLN A 364 28.46 -27.95 -4.33
CA GLN A 364 27.39 -27.09 -4.84
C GLN A 364 27.45 -25.65 -4.30
N CYS A 365 28.16 -25.40 -3.20
CA CYS A 365 28.34 -24.07 -2.61
C CYS A 365 29.79 -23.58 -2.71
N THR A 366 30.61 -24.20 -3.56
CA THR A 366 32.05 -23.92 -3.66
C THR A 366 32.40 -23.42 -5.04
N TRP A 367 32.99 -22.22 -5.11
CA TRP A 367 33.45 -21.61 -6.36
C TRP A 367 34.93 -21.26 -6.25
N TYR A 368 35.76 -21.74 -7.19
CA TYR A 368 37.23 -21.61 -7.16
C TYR A 368 37.88 -21.97 -5.81
N GLY A 369 37.36 -23.01 -5.13
CA GLY A 369 37.87 -23.47 -3.84
C GLY A 369 37.45 -22.62 -2.64
N VAL A 370 36.58 -21.62 -2.84
CA VAL A 370 35.99 -20.80 -1.78
C VAL A 370 34.54 -21.22 -1.58
N ALA A 371 34.19 -21.66 -0.37
CA ALA A 371 32.82 -21.99 -0.01
C ALA A 371 32.08 -20.75 0.50
N SER A 372 30.91 -20.47 -0.05
CA SER A 372 30.06 -19.35 0.36
C SER A 372 28.58 -19.73 0.20
N LEU A 373 27.73 -19.16 1.04
CA LEU A 373 26.28 -19.31 0.90
C LEU A 373 25.76 -18.66 -0.39
N GLU A 374 26.42 -17.62 -0.88
CA GLU A 374 26.11 -16.97 -2.15
C GLU A 374 26.27 -17.91 -3.36
N TYR A 375 27.08 -18.96 -3.22
CA TYR A 375 27.31 -19.95 -4.28
C TYR A 375 26.39 -21.15 -4.16
N CYS A 376 25.67 -21.29 -3.05
CA CYS A 376 24.74 -22.39 -2.88
C CYS A 376 23.54 -22.28 -3.85
N PRO A 377 22.90 -23.41 -4.21
CA PRO A 377 21.61 -23.40 -4.89
C PRO A 377 20.58 -22.57 -4.10
N ASP A 378 19.64 -21.94 -4.81
CA ASP A 378 18.67 -21.04 -4.18
C ASP A 378 17.82 -21.75 -3.11
N GLU A 379 17.44 -23.02 -3.35
CA GLU A 379 16.67 -23.79 -2.36
C GLU A 379 17.44 -24.03 -1.05
N VAL A 380 18.78 -24.02 -1.10
CA VAL A 380 19.63 -24.11 0.11
C VAL A 380 19.67 -22.77 0.84
N ARG A 381 19.74 -21.66 0.10
CA ARG A 381 19.76 -20.30 0.64
C ARG A 381 18.43 -19.96 1.30
N GLU A 382 17.33 -20.23 0.60
CA GLU A 382 15.95 -20.07 1.10
C GLU A 382 15.70 -20.89 2.36
N LEU A 383 16.16 -22.15 2.37
CA LEU A 383 16.04 -23.05 3.51
C LEU A 383 16.78 -22.51 4.75
N ILE A 384 18.00 -22.03 4.57
CA ILE A 384 18.82 -21.47 5.66
C ILE A 384 18.19 -20.19 6.20
N GLU A 385 17.72 -19.28 5.33
CA GLU A 385 17.04 -18.06 5.76
C GLU A 385 15.73 -18.38 6.50
N ALA A 386 14.89 -19.28 5.97
CA ALA A 386 13.66 -19.67 6.65
C ALA A 386 13.94 -20.29 8.04
N ALA A 387 15.00 -21.10 8.16
CA ALA A 387 15.43 -21.67 9.43
C ALA A 387 15.90 -20.59 10.44
N LEU A 388 16.61 -19.56 9.97
CA LEU A 388 17.03 -18.41 10.79
C LEU A 388 15.82 -17.57 11.23
N CYS A 389 14.88 -17.30 10.33
CA CYS A 389 13.62 -16.62 10.64
C CYS A 389 12.82 -17.39 11.70
N LEU A 390 12.73 -18.72 11.60
CA LEU A 390 12.08 -19.55 12.62
C LEU A 390 12.80 -19.46 13.98
N TRP A 391 14.13 -19.46 13.97
CA TRP A 391 14.93 -19.30 15.18
C TRP A 391 14.67 -17.94 15.84
N ALA A 392 14.69 -16.86 15.06
CA ALA A 392 14.44 -15.51 15.55
C ALA A 392 12.99 -15.31 16.00
N TYR A 393 12.03 -15.92 15.32
CA TYR A 393 10.66 -15.93 15.80
C TYR A 393 10.56 -16.56 17.20
N GLN A 394 11.21 -17.70 17.43
CA GLN A 394 11.17 -18.40 18.72
C GLN A 394 11.91 -17.67 19.83
N ASN A 395 13.07 -17.09 19.53
CA ASN A 395 14.01 -16.56 20.53
C ASN A 395 13.97 -15.03 20.69
N VAL A 396 13.48 -14.29 19.69
CA VAL A 396 13.45 -12.82 19.67
C VAL A 396 12.01 -12.31 19.72
N VAL A 397 11.16 -12.74 18.77
CA VAL A 397 9.81 -12.18 18.62
C VAL A 397 8.84 -12.73 19.67
N LYS A 398 8.72 -14.06 19.77
CA LYS A 398 7.74 -14.71 20.65
C LYS A 398 7.92 -14.33 22.13
N PRO A 399 9.12 -14.14 22.70
CA PRO A 399 9.25 -13.67 24.08
C PRO A 399 8.72 -12.24 24.31
N ARG A 400 8.66 -11.40 23.27
CA ARG A 400 8.24 -9.98 23.38
C ARG A 400 6.78 -9.75 22.99
N VAL A 401 6.24 -10.56 22.08
CA VAL A 401 4.89 -10.37 21.49
C VAL A 401 3.95 -11.56 21.78
N GLY A 402 4.48 -12.65 22.34
CA GLY A 402 3.85 -13.98 22.50
C GLY A 402 2.68 -14.08 23.45
#